data_AF-A0A968H3Z7-F1
#
_entry.id   AF-A0A968H3Z7-F1
#
_cell.length_a   1.000
_cell.length_b   1.000
_cell.length_c   1.000
_cell.angle_alpha   90.00
_cell.angle_beta   90.00
_cell.angle_gamma   90.00
#
_symmetry.space_group_name_H-M   'P 1'
#
loop_
_entity.id
_entity.type
_entity.pdbx_description
1 polymer ?
#
loop_
_entity_poly.entity_id
_entity_poly.type
_entity_poly.pdbx_seq_one_letter_code
_entity_poly.pdbx_strand_id
1 'polypeptide(L)'
;MARIAAGDPGDPQAATGDEPYAGWFGDDYAEIDWSKSAGSIHDQVRAWAFAANNRGAQGPLTTLDGRRVRVTRTSLADPGERTPAVRMDCLDAPIWIVAFDPVDPTL
;
A
#
# COMPACT_ATOMS: atom_id res chain seq x y z
N MET A 1 -19.85 -4.78 29.82
CA MET A 1 -20.19 -4.01 31.04
C MET A 1 -19.78 -4.72 32.32
N ALA A 2 -20.13 -6.01 32.54
CA ALA A 2 -19.80 -6.72 33.79
C ALA A 2 -18.30 -6.75 34.16
N ARG A 3 -17.39 -6.99 33.20
CA ARG A 3 -15.92 -6.99 33.46
C ARG A 3 -15.40 -5.63 33.90
N ILE A 4 -15.82 -4.56 33.20
CA ILE A 4 -15.47 -3.18 33.56
C ILE A 4 -16.05 -2.82 34.94
N ALA A 5 -17.31 -3.17 35.20
CA ALA A 5 -17.97 -2.92 36.49
C ALA A 5 -17.34 -3.72 37.65
N ALA A 6 -16.76 -4.87 37.36
CA ALA A 6 -16.02 -5.70 38.32
C ALA A 6 -14.55 -5.28 38.50
N GLY A 7 -14.09 -4.22 37.81
CA GLY A 7 -12.71 -3.75 37.90
C GLY A 7 -11.68 -4.70 37.30
N ASP A 8 -12.09 -5.49 36.29
CA ASP A 8 -11.19 -6.42 35.61
C ASP A 8 -10.00 -5.66 34.99
N PRO A 9 -8.75 -6.00 35.36
CA PRO A 9 -7.55 -5.31 34.88
C PRO A 9 -7.26 -5.55 33.39
N GLY A 10 -7.95 -6.50 32.75
CA GLY A 10 -7.68 -6.92 31.38
C GLY A 10 -6.51 -7.90 31.28
N ASP A 11 -6.29 -8.35 30.04
CA ASP A 11 -5.21 -9.28 29.73
C ASP A 11 -3.96 -8.50 29.33
N PRO A 12 -2.80 -8.74 29.96
CA PRO A 12 -1.54 -8.14 29.53
C PRO A 12 -1.24 -8.50 28.07
N GLN A 13 -0.71 -7.55 27.30
CA GLN A 13 -0.12 -7.86 26.00
C GLN A 13 1.07 -8.81 26.22
N ALA A 14 1.18 -9.84 25.37
CA ALA A 14 2.29 -10.78 25.44
C ALA A 14 3.61 -10.06 25.18
N ALA A 15 4.54 -10.15 26.13
CA ALA A 15 5.88 -9.59 26.00
C ALA A 15 6.84 -10.67 25.52
N THR A 16 7.05 -10.77 24.20
CA THR A 16 8.03 -11.67 23.59
C THR A 16 9.39 -11.00 23.40
N GLY A 17 9.47 -9.66 23.49
CA GLY A 17 10.68 -8.87 23.24
C GLY A 17 10.91 -8.51 21.77
N ASP A 18 10.04 -9.00 20.89
CA ASP A 18 10.07 -8.79 19.43
C ASP A 18 8.78 -8.13 18.94
N GLU A 19 8.13 -7.31 19.78
CA GLU A 19 6.86 -6.69 19.42
C GLU A 19 7.03 -5.75 18.22
N PRO A 20 6.37 -6.03 17.08
CA PRO A 20 6.55 -5.20 15.90
C PRO A 20 5.86 -3.85 16.10
N TYR A 21 6.54 -2.77 15.67
CA TYR A 21 5.97 -1.43 15.63
C TYR A 21 5.63 -1.03 14.19
N ALA A 22 4.37 -0.69 13.94
CA ALA A 22 3.92 -0.14 12.67
C ALA A 22 3.92 1.39 12.73
N GLY A 23 5.02 2.01 12.32
CA GLY A 23 5.16 3.45 12.22
C GLY A 23 4.46 4.05 11.00
N TRP A 24 4.67 5.35 10.78
CA TRP A 24 4.24 6.02 9.56
C TRP A 24 4.95 5.44 8.34
N PHE A 25 4.27 5.43 7.19
CA PHE A 25 4.90 5.06 5.93
C PHE A 25 5.96 6.09 5.54
N GLY A 26 7.18 5.61 5.26
CA GLY A 26 8.30 6.39 4.77
C GLY A 26 8.48 6.30 3.26
N ASP A 27 9.51 6.99 2.76
CA ASP A 27 9.88 6.97 1.33
C ASP A 27 10.24 5.57 0.83
N ASP A 28 10.81 4.74 1.71
CA ASP A 28 11.13 3.33 1.49
C ASP A 28 9.91 2.47 1.17
N TYR A 29 8.74 2.86 1.67
CA TYR A 29 7.45 2.23 1.39
C TYR A 29 6.59 3.02 0.39
N ALA A 30 7.06 4.18 -0.07
CA ALA A 30 6.37 4.98 -1.07
C ALA A 30 6.70 4.52 -2.49
N GLU A 31 7.90 4.00 -2.74
CA GLU A 31 8.26 3.45 -4.05
C GLU A 31 7.67 2.05 -4.28
N ILE A 32 7.11 1.82 -5.48
CA ILE A 32 6.78 0.47 -5.91
C ILE A 32 8.07 -0.22 -6.35
N ASP A 33 8.42 -1.28 -5.62
CA ASP A 33 9.47 -2.21 -5.99
C ASP A 33 8.88 -3.39 -6.78
N TRP A 34 9.06 -3.36 -8.11
CA TRP A 34 8.55 -4.39 -9.03
C TRP A 34 9.23 -5.75 -8.85
N SER A 35 10.29 -5.86 -8.05
CA SER A 35 10.91 -7.15 -7.70
C SER A 35 10.14 -7.92 -6.60
N LYS A 36 9.07 -7.33 -6.05
CA LYS A 36 8.19 -7.98 -5.07
C LYS A 36 7.05 -8.75 -5.73
N SER A 37 6.30 -9.51 -4.92
CA SER A 37 5.11 -10.21 -5.43
C SER A 37 3.99 -9.24 -5.81
N ALA A 38 3.16 -9.65 -6.76
CA ALA A 38 1.97 -8.89 -7.16
C ALA A 38 1.05 -8.60 -5.97
N GLY A 39 0.88 -9.58 -5.07
CA GLY A 39 0.10 -9.43 -3.84
C GLY A 39 0.66 -8.34 -2.92
N SER A 40 1.99 -8.32 -2.69
CA SER A 40 2.62 -7.32 -1.83
C SER A 40 2.46 -5.90 -2.38
N ILE A 41 2.61 -5.73 -3.70
CA ILE A 41 2.41 -4.44 -4.37
C ILE A 41 0.93 -4.03 -4.34
N HIS A 42 0.01 -4.98 -4.56
CA HIS A 42 -1.43 -4.74 -4.47
C HIS A 42 -1.83 -4.26 -3.07
N ASP A 43 -1.29 -4.88 -2.03
CA ASP A 43 -1.54 -4.49 -0.64
C ASP A 43 -0.92 -3.12 -0.31
N GLN A 44 0.28 -2.82 -0.83
CA GLN A 44 0.90 -1.49 -0.72
C GLN A 44 -0.02 -0.40 -1.31
N VAL A 45 -0.55 -0.61 -2.53
CA VAL A 45 -1.51 0.32 -3.16
C VAL A 45 -2.73 0.55 -2.28
N ARG A 46 -3.27 -0.52 -1.69
CA ARG A 46 -4.44 -0.42 -0.81
C ARG A 46 -4.12 0.25 0.52
N ALA A 47 -2.94 0.02 1.08
CA ALA A 47 -2.51 0.63 2.34
C ALA A 47 -2.44 2.16 2.19
N TRP A 48 -1.85 2.63 1.09
CA TRP A 48 -1.73 4.06 0.79
C TRP A 48 -3.06 4.77 0.55
N ALA A 49 -4.11 4.07 0.11
CA ALA A 49 -5.46 4.63 0.02
C ALA A 49 -6.00 5.14 1.37
N PHE A 50 -5.53 4.57 2.49
CA PHE A 50 -5.90 5.00 3.85
C PHE A 50 -4.87 5.93 4.49
N ALA A 51 -3.64 5.98 3.96
CA ALA A 51 -2.55 6.82 4.47
C ALA A 51 -2.35 8.13 3.69
N ALA A 52 -3.15 8.40 2.65
CA ALA A 52 -2.96 9.52 1.72
C ALA A 52 -2.90 10.93 2.37
N ASN A 53 -3.48 11.13 3.56
CA ASN A 53 -3.48 12.41 4.27
C ASN A 53 -2.24 12.66 5.14
N ASN A 54 -1.18 11.85 5.00
CA ASN A 54 0.05 12.08 5.72
C ASN A 54 0.82 13.27 5.14
N ARG A 55 1.33 14.18 6.00
CA ARG A 55 2.20 15.30 5.60
C ARG A 55 3.61 14.87 5.14
N GLY A 56 3.88 13.57 5.09
CA GLY A 56 5.15 12.97 4.68
C GLY A 56 5.09 12.41 3.25
N ALA A 57 5.72 11.25 3.03
CA ALA A 57 5.77 10.58 1.75
C ALA A 57 4.36 10.34 1.15
N GLN A 58 4.24 10.41 -0.17
CA GLN A 58 2.97 10.31 -0.91
C GLN A 58 3.01 9.11 -1.86
N GLY A 59 2.94 7.90 -1.29
CA GLY A 59 2.94 6.64 -2.04
C GLY A 59 1.56 6.17 -2.53
N PRO A 60 1.52 5.07 -3.28
CA PRO A 60 2.65 4.36 -3.88
C PRO A 60 2.98 4.95 -5.25
N LEU A 61 4.26 5.06 -5.55
CA LEU A 61 4.77 5.77 -6.70
C LEU A 61 5.50 4.85 -7.67
N THR A 62 5.38 5.14 -8.95
CA THR A 62 6.14 4.45 -10.00
C THR A 62 6.33 5.35 -11.23
N THR A 63 7.03 4.85 -12.25
CA THR A 63 7.21 5.53 -13.52
C THR A 63 6.50 4.76 -14.62
N LEU A 64 5.54 5.40 -15.30
CA LEU A 64 4.85 4.86 -16.47
C LEU A 64 5.14 5.77 -17.67
N ASP A 65 5.60 5.19 -18.79
CA ASP A 65 5.97 5.92 -20.01
C ASP A 65 6.88 7.15 -19.75
N GLY A 66 7.86 6.98 -18.85
CA GLY A 66 8.80 8.04 -18.46
C GLY A 66 8.21 9.12 -17.55
N ARG A 67 6.97 8.98 -17.09
CA ARG A 67 6.30 9.93 -16.20
C ARG A 67 6.12 9.36 -14.80
N ARG A 68 6.39 10.19 -13.82
CA ARG A 68 6.17 9.88 -12.41
C ARG A 68 4.68 9.91 -12.09
N VAL A 69 4.16 8.83 -11.51
CA VAL A 69 2.73 8.71 -11.17
C VAL A 69 2.54 8.10 -9.80
N ARG A 70 1.41 8.43 -9.15
CA ARG A 70 0.90 7.76 -7.96
C ARG A 70 -0.15 6.74 -8.38
N VAL A 71 0.07 5.47 -8.05
CA VAL A 71 -0.86 4.39 -8.37
C VAL A 71 -1.98 4.37 -7.35
N THR A 72 -3.22 4.60 -7.79
CA THR A 72 -4.39 4.68 -6.91
C THR A 72 -5.22 3.40 -6.94
N ARG A 73 -5.08 2.58 -7.99
CA ARG A 73 -5.82 1.31 -8.09
C ARG A 73 -5.09 0.28 -8.94
N THR A 74 -5.07 -0.95 -8.45
CA THR A 74 -4.56 -2.13 -9.17
C THR A 74 -5.56 -3.28 -9.17
N SER A 75 -5.31 -4.29 -10.01
CA SER A 75 -6.01 -5.57 -10.05
C SER A 75 -5.00 -6.71 -10.14
N LEU A 76 -5.26 -7.82 -9.42
CA LEU A 76 -4.49 -9.06 -9.50
C LEU A 76 -4.94 -9.99 -10.64
N ALA A 77 -6.07 -9.68 -11.26
CA ALA A 77 -6.60 -10.37 -12.43
C ALA A 77 -6.67 -9.42 -13.61
N ASP A 78 -6.54 -9.97 -14.82
CA ASP A 78 -6.75 -9.22 -16.05
C ASP A 78 -8.16 -8.60 -16.06
N PRO A 79 -8.30 -7.27 -16.09
CA PRO A 79 -9.60 -6.61 -16.05
C PRO A 79 -10.33 -6.66 -17.41
N GLY A 80 -9.69 -7.24 -18.44
CA GLY A 80 -10.21 -7.41 -19.79
C GLY A 80 -10.20 -6.12 -20.61
N GLU A 81 -10.48 -6.26 -21.90
CA GLU A 81 -10.32 -5.19 -22.91
C GLU A 81 -11.17 -3.93 -22.67
N ARG A 82 -12.27 -4.05 -21.90
CA ARG A 82 -13.16 -2.92 -21.60
C ARG A 82 -12.63 -2.00 -20.50
N THR A 83 -11.56 -2.40 -19.82
CA THR A 83 -10.97 -1.63 -18.73
C THR A 83 -9.53 -1.30 -19.11
N PRO A 84 -9.21 -0.04 -19.44
CA PRO A 84 -7.84 0.37 -19.68
C PRO A 84 -6.97 0.05 -18.47
N ALA A 85 -5.88 -0.70 -18.69
CA ALA A 85 -4.95 -1.05 -17.65
C ALA A 85 -3.54 -1.25 -18.21
N VAL A 86 -2.54 -0.91 -17.42
CA VAL A 86 -1.14 -1.19 -17.73
C VAL A 86 -0.72 -2.45 -16.99
N ARG A 87 -0.35 -3.50 -17.74
CA ARG A 87 0.18 -4.74 -17.16
C ARG A 87 1.65 -4.52 -16.78
N MET A 88 1.97 -4.83 -15.53
CA MET A 88 3.33 -4.83 -14.99
C MET A 88 3.71 -6.25 -14.60
N ASP A 89 4.95 -6.64 -14.89
CA ASP A 89 5.50 -7.90 -14.40
C ASP A 89 6.04 -7.71 -12.98
N CYS A 90 5.70 -8.64 -12.09
CA CYS A 90 6.21 -8.72 -10.73
C CYS A 90 6.97 -10.04 -10.53
N LEU A 91 7.43 -10.31 -9.31
CA LEU A 91 8.24 -11.50 -9.01
C LEU A 91 7.57 -12.83 -9.36
N ASP A 92 6.28 -12.95 -9.05
CA ASP A 92 5.53 -14.21 -9.07
C ASP A 92 4.40 -14.24 -10.10
N ALA A 93 3.75 -13.11 -10.32
CA ALA A 93 2.63 -12.95 -11.24
C ALA A 93 2.56 -11.50 -11.75
N PRO A 94 1.86 -11.23 -12.87
CA PRO A 94 1.59 -9.86 -13.26
C PRO A 94 0.58 -9.16 -12.34
N ILE A 95 0.60 -7.83 -12.40
CA ILE A 95 -0.41 -6.96 -11.82
C ILE A 95 -0.86 -5.92 -12.86
N TRP A 96 -2.09 -5.47 -12.76
CA TRP A 96 -2.66 -4.45 -13.66
C TRP A 96 -2.85 -3.15 -12.90
N ILE A 97 -2.21 -2.08 -13.36
CA ILE A 97 -2.50 -0.72 -12.91
C ILE A 97 -3.76 -0.24 -13.64
N VAL A 98 -4.84 -0.02 -12.89
CA VAL A 98 -6.16 0.36 -13.43
C VAL A 98 -6.40 1.87 -13.30
N ALA A 99 -5.82 2.51 -12.29
CA ALA A 99 -5.88 3.96 -12.14
C ALA A 99 -4.61 4.50 -11.48
N PHE A 100 -4.21 5.69 -11.90
CA PHE A 100 -3.09 6.44 -11.37
C PHE A 100 -3.29 7.94 -11.60
N ASP A 101 -2.68 8.74 -10.75
CA ASP A 101 -2.63 10.20 -10.86
C ASP A 101 -1.21 10.64 -11.23
N PRO A 102 -1.02 11.69 -12.05
CA PRO A 102 0.29 12.33 -12.19
C PRO A 102 0.79 12.85 -10.85
N VAL A 103 2.09 12.70 -10.59
CA VAL A 103 2.72 13.42 -9.47
C VAL A 103 3.10 14.81 -9.97
N ASP A 104 2.61 15.85 -9.28
CA ASP A 104 2.99 17.21 -9.59
C ASP A 104 4.47 17.42 -9.19
N PRO A 105 5.37 17.81 -10.10
CA PRO A 105 6.78 18.03 -9.78
C PRO A 105 7.02 19.27 -8.89
N THR A 106 5.98 20.03 -8.52
CA THR A 106 6.10 21.30 -7.79
C THR A 106 5.77 21.24 -6.29
N LEU A 107 5.49 20.05 -5.75
CA LEU A 107 5.31 19.83 -4.31
C LEU A 107 6.61 19.43 -3.61
#